data_AF-A0A3N2N4M1-F1
#
_entry.id   AF-A0A3N2N4M1-F1
#
_cell.length_a   1.000
_cell.length_b   1.000
_cell.length_c   1.000
_cell.angle_alpha   90.00
_cell.angle_beta   90.00
_cell.angle_gamma   90.00
#
_symmetry.space_group_name_H-M   'P 1'
#
loop_
_entity.id
_entity.type
_entity.pdbx_description
1 polymer ?
#
loop_
_entity_poly.entity_id
_entity_poly.type
_entity_poly.pdbx_seq_one_letter_code
_entity_poly.pdbx_strand_id
1 'polypeptide(L)'
;MNFNLNGIMPNVAENYNNTEAHNELKAMMLRGERVQLYFTIDRYGCEAIRVESKTTKNFAYQLNQESFNWVMKYLMNGETEDLTVKPDEVVKSEETDANKFRRDMLKLFVENGIGNIQFTPEFRDRQGKLTATATFKNGVILFFVERDEEITNYLREKGLIR
;
A
#
# COMPACT_ATOMS: atom_id res chain seq x y z
N MET A 1 -6.24 42.34 2.72
CA MET A 1 -5.59 41.15 2.11
C MET A 1 -6.15 41.05 0.69
N ASN A 2 -5.32 41.10 -0.36
CA ASN A 2 -5.76 41.42 -1.75
C ASN A 2 -5.71 40.23 -2.71
N PHE A 3 -5.87 39.00 -2.23
CA PHE A 3 -5.97 37.82 -3.09
C PHE A 3 -7.44 37.42 -3.24
N ASN A 4 -7.85 37.10 -4.47
CA ASN A 4 -9.16 36.49 -4.76
C ASN A 4 -8.96 35.29 -5.69
N LEU A 5 -9.91 34.35 -5.64
CA LEU A 5 -9.88 33.10 -6.40
C LEU A 5 -10.77 33.20 -7.66
N ASN A 6 -11.09 34.42 -8.11
CA ASN A 6 -11.94 34.61 -9.28
C ASN A 6 -11.23 34.04 -10.52
N GLY A 7 -11.86 33.09 -11.20
CA GLY A 7 -11.29 32.40 -12.36
C GLY A 7 -10.60 31.07 -12.05
N ILE A 8 -10.44 30.69 -10.77
CA ILE A 8 -10.06 29.33 -10.41
C ILE A 8 -11.33 28.48 -10.42
N MET A 9 -11.56 27.79 -11.54
CA MET A 9 -12.55 26.72 -11.57
C MET A 9 -11.95 25.49 -10.88
N PRO A 10 -12.69 24.80 -9.99
CA PRO A 10 -12.25 23.52 -9.47
C PRO A 10 -12.01 22.59 -10.65
N ASN A 11 -10.81 22.01 -10.72
CA ASN A 11 -10.45 21.11 -11.80
C ASN A 11 -11.45 19.95 -11.82
N VAL A 12 -12.12 19.74 -12.95
CA VAL A 12 -13.01 18.58 -13.15
C VAL A 12 -12.17 17.34 -12.90
N ALA A 13 -12.69 16.38 -12.13
CA ALA A 13 -11.95 15.22 -11.65
C ALA A 13 -11.27 14.46 -12.81
N GLU A 14 -10.00 14.76 -13.08
CA GLU A 14 -9.18 13.99 -14.00
C GLU A 14 -8.99 12.59 -13.41
N ASN A 15 -9.37 11.57 -14.17
CA ASN A 15 -9.10 10.18 -13.83
C ASN A 15 -7.61 10.01 -13.50
N TYR A 16 -7.31 9.21 -12.49
CA TYR A 16 -5.94 8.92 -12.14
C TYR A 16 -5.23 8.23 -13.30
N ASN A 17 -4.03 8.70 -13.68
CA ASN A 17 -3.24 8.05 -14.72
C ASN A 17 -2.52 6.81 -14.17
N ASN A 18 -3.28 5.74 -13.93
CA ASN A 18 -2.72 4.52 -13.33
C ASN A 18 -1.72 3.80 -14.27
N THR A 19 -1.84 3.99 -15.59
CA THR A 19 -0.88 3.47 -16.57
C THR A 19 0.49 4.12 -16.42
N GLU A 20 0.54 5.43 -16.16
CA GLU A 20 1.81 6.13 -15.87
C GLU A 20 2.41 5.66 -14.53
N ALA A 21 1.58 5.51 -13.49
CA ALA A 21 2.02 4.94 -12.22
C ALA A 21 2.57 3.51 -12.37
N HIS A 22 1.91 2.66 -13.18
CA HIS A 22 2.37 1.31 -13.50
C HIS A 22 3.75 1.35 -14.18
N ASN A 23 3.92 2.20 -15.20
CA ASN A 23 5.19 2.32 -15.91
C ASN A 23 6.32 2.82 -15.01
N GLU A 24 6.05 3.77 -14.12
CA GLU A 24 7.05 4.24 -13.15
C GLU A 24 7.43 3.12 -12.19
N LEU A 25 6.45 2.39 -11.64
CA LEU A 25 6.71 1.25 -10.77
C LEU A 25 7.51 0.15 -11.48
N LYS A 26 7.14 -0.18 -12.73
CA LYS A 26 7.90 -1.12 -13.56
C LYS A 26 9.33 -0.65 -13.79
N ALA A 27 9.53 0.64 -14.05
CA ALA A 27 10.86 1.21 -14.22
C ALA A 27 11.71 1.11 -12.93
N MET A 28 11.10 1.31 -11.76
CA MET A 28 11.76 1.05 -10.47
C MET A 28 12.18 -0.42 -10.32
N MET A 29 11.27 -1.34 -10.68
CA MET A 29 11.51 -2.78 -10.60
C MET A 29 12.62 -3.23 -11.57
N LEU A 30 12.65 -2.72 -12.80
CA LEU A 30 13.69 -3.00 -13.81
C LEU A 30 15.06 -2.47 -13.39
N ARG A 31 15.10 -1.37 -12.62
CA ARG A 31 16.34 -0.86 -12.00
C ARG A 31 16.78 -1.69 -10.77
N GLY A 32 16.01 -2.71 -10.39
CA GLY A 32 16.27 -3.54 -9.21
C GLY A 32 16.12 -2.76 -7.90
N GLU A 33 15.31 -1.70 -7.88
CA GLU A 33 15.15 -0.87 -6.70
C GLU A 33 14.45 -1.62 -5.58
N ARG A 34 14.96 -1.47 -4.36
CA ARG A 34 14.24 -1.96 -3.19
C ARG A 34 13.09 -1.01 -2.88
N VAL A 35 11.86 -1.48 -3.01
CA VAL A 35 10.65 -0.65 -2.85
C VAL A 35 10.12 -0.69 -1.42
N GLN A 36 9.60 0.43 -0.96
CA GLN A 36 8.84 0.53 0.28
C GLN A 36 7.40 0.90 -0.08
N LEU A 37 6.42 0.18 0.45
CA LEU A 37 5.03 0.46 0.16
C LEU A 37 4.09 0.29 1.36
N TYR A 38 2.90 0.85 1.25
CA TYR A 38 1.78 0.62 2.17
C TYR A 38 0.44 0.67 1.43
N PHE A 39 -0.57 -0.05 1.95
CA PHE A 39 -1.92 -0.09 1.37
C PHE A 39 -2.73 1.17 1.72
N THR A 40 -3.59 1.62 0.82
CA THR A 40 -4.47 2.78 1.03
C THR A 40 -5.73 2.65 0.16
N ILE A 41 -6.76 3.40 0.52
CA ILE A 41 -7.76 3.85 -0.46
C ILE A 41 -7.28 5.20 -0.99
N ASP A 42 -7.22 5.38 -2.30
CA ASP A 42 -6.75 6.63 -2.89
C ASP A 42 -7.87 7.70 -2.95
N ARG A 43 -7.54 8.91 -3.45
CA ARG A 43 -8.52 10.00 -3.54
C ARG A 43 -9.67 9.74 -4.54
N TYR A 44 -9.54 8.71 -5.37
CA TYR A 44 -10.52 8.31 -6.38
C TYR A 44 -11.39 7.15 -5.91
N GLY A 45 -11.14 6.64 -4.69
CA GLY A 45 -11.88 5.54 -4.08
C GLY A 45 -11.41 4.16 -4.54
N CYS A 46 -10.20 4.04 -5.10
CA CYS A 46 -9.64 2.75 -5.50
C CYS A 46 -8.72 2.20 -4.42
N GLU A 47 -8.74 0.88 -4.25
CA GLU A 47 -7.68 0.19 -3.50
C GLU A 47 -6.34 0.43 -4.20
N ALA A 48 -5.34 0.83 -3.43
CA ALA A 48 -4.06 1.22 -3.98
C ALA A 48 -2.92 0.90 -3.01
N ILE A 49 -1.71 0.92 -3.54
CA ILE A 49 -0.50 1.07 -2.75
C ILE A 49 0.05 2.47 -2.92
N ARG A 50 0.69 2.96 -1.86
CA ARG A 50 1.61 4.09 -1.94
C ARG A 50 3.01 3.52 -1.93
N VAL A 51 3.77 3.75 -2.99
CA VAL A 51 5.08 3.14 -3.21
C VAL A 51 6.14 4.20 -3.39
N GLU A 52 7.31 3.95 -2.85
CA GLU A 52 8.50 4.78 -2.99
C GLU A 52 9.77 3.91 -3.03
N SER A 53 10.87 4.52 -3.43
CA SER A 53 12.20 3.97 -3.29
C SER A 53 13.18 5.05 -2.87
N LYS A 54 14.47 4.72 -2.83
CA LYS A 54 15.53 5.72 -2.57
C LYS A 54 15.59 6.81 -3.65
N THR A 55 15.19 6.48 -4.88
CA THR A 55 15.39 7.30 -6.09
C THR A 55 14.08 7.85 -6.64
N THR A 56 12.95 7.19 -6.37
CA THR A 56 11.61 7.63 -6.79
C THR A 56 10.78 8.03 -5.57
N LYS A 57 10.22 9.25 -5.62
CA LYS A 57 9.34 9.79 -4.57
C LYS A 57 8.03 8.99 -4.47
N ASN A 58 7.39 9.05 -3.31
CA ASN A 58 6.10 8.43 -3.07
C ASN A 58 5.02 8.80 -4.12
N PHE A 59 4.41 7.79 -4.73
CA PHE A 59 3.22 7.92 -5.57
C PHE A 59 2.22 6.78 -5.29
N ALA A 60 0.98 6.94 -5.77
CA ALA A 60 -0.05 5.92 -5.64
C ALA A 60 -0.03 4.97 -6.84
N TYR A 61 -0.37 3.70 -6.66
CA TYR A 61 -0.62 2.78 -7.75
C TYR A 61 -1.88 1.99 -7.42
N GLN A 62 -2.95 2.19 -8.19
CA GLN A 62 -4.24 1.55 -7.99
C GLN A 62 -4.13 0.08 -8.37
N LEU A 63 -4.72 -0.77 -7.54
CA LEU A 63 -4.60 -2.21 -7.64
C LEU A 63 -5.85 -2.86 -8.23
N ASN A 64 -5.59 -3.98 -8.88
CA ASN A 64 -6.50 -5.08 -9.14
C ASN A 64 -5.75 -6.38 -8.79
N GLN A 65 -6.39 -7.54 -8.95
CA GLN A 65 -5.78 -8.81 -8.55
C GLN A 65 -4.46 -9.10 -9.30
N GLU A 66 -4.40 -8.83 -10.60
CA GLU A 66 -3.22 -9.08 -11.43
C GLU A 66 -2.06 -8.15 -11.05
N SER A 67 -2.32 -6.86 -10.85
CA SER A 67 -1.29 -5.91 -10.43
C SER A 67 -0.81 -6.18 -8.99
N PHE A 68 -1.69 -6.59 -8.09
CA PHE A 68 -1.28 -7.03 -6.76
C PHE A 68 -0.37 -8.26 -6.83
N ASN A 69 -0.74 -9.27 -7.62
CA ASN A 69 0.08 -10.47 -7.83
C ASN A 69 1.45 -10.12 -8.40
N TRP A 70 1.50 -9.21 -9.38
CA TRP A 70 2.74 -8.72 -9.98
C TRP A 70 3.65 -8.02 -8.96
N VAL A 71 3.11 -7.11 -8.15
CA VAL A 71 3.86 -6.44 -7.07
C VAL A 71 4.41 -7.47 -6.08
N MET A 72 3.63 -8.47 -5.70
CA MET A 72 4.08 -9.52 -4.77
C MET A 72 5.19 -10.39 -5.37
N LYS A 73 5.10 -10.78 -6.64
CA LYS A 73 6.16 -11.52 -7.35
C LYS A 73 7.47 -10.72 -7.38
N TYR A 74 7.38 -9.41 -7.61
CA TYR A 74 8.55 -8.55 -7.52
C TYR A 74 9.14 -8.55 -6.10
N LEU A 75 8.31 -8.27 -5.08
CA LEU A 75 8.79 -8.23 -3.69
C LEU A 75 9.49 -9.53 -3.27
N MET A 76 8.89 -10.68 -3.59
CA MET A 76 9.37 -12.00 -3.20
C MET A 76 10.61 -12.44 -3.99
N ASN A 77 10.57 -12.31 -5.32
CA ASN A 77 11.53 -12.96 -6.22
C ASN A 77 12.32 -11.99 -7.10
N GLY A 78 11.88 -10.74 -7.22
CA GLY A 78 12.43 -9.74 -8.14
C GLY A 78 11.91 -9.87 -9.57
N GLU A 79 10.82 -10.59 -9.79
CA GLU A 79 10.20 -10.74 -11.11
C GLU A 79 9.57 -9.42 -11.58
N THR A 80 9.86 -9.01 -12.81
CA THR A 80 9.42 -7.72 -13.37
C THR A 80 8.37 -7.86 -14.48
N GLU A 81 8.10 -9.08 -14.93
CA GLU A 81 7.22 -9.36 -16.07
C GLU A 81 5.74 -9.12 -15.73
N ASP A 82 5.06 -8.35 -16.57
CA ASP A 82 3.73 -7.76 -16.33
C ASP A 82 2.70 -8.10 -17.42
N LEU A 83 2.94 -9.12 -18.25
CA LEU A 83 2.11 -9.44 -19.44
C LEU A 83 0.61 -9.58 -19.17
N THR A 84 0.20 -9.96 -17.95
CA THR A 84 -1.20 -10.13 -17.55
C THR A 84 -1.79 -8.89 -16.90
N VAL A 85 -0.98 -7.89 -16.57
CA VAL A 85 -1.40 -6.70 -15.83
C VAL A 85 -2.02 -5.69 -16.78
N LYS A 86 -3.28 -5.36 -16.51
CA LYS A 86 -3.97 -4.25 -17.16
C LYS A 86 -4.18 -3.16 -16.13
N PRO A 87 -3.35 -2.09 -16.13
CA PRO A 87 -3.34 -1.09 -15.06
C PRO A 87 -4.57 -0.17 -15.08
N ASP A 88 -5.29 -0.10 -16.20
CA ASP A 88 -6.51 0.68 -16.39
C ASP A 88 -7.79 -0.08 -16.00
N GLU A 89 -7.74 -1.42 -15.91
CA GLU A 89 -8.85 -2.25 -15.43
C GLU A 89 -8.90 -2.30 -13.89
N VAL A 90 -9.12 -1.14 -13.27
CA VAL A 90 -9.30 -0.98 -11.82
C VAL A 90 -10.73 -0.56 -11.48
N VAL A 91 -11.23 -1.04 -10.35
CA VAL A 91 -12.59 -0.77 -9.87
C VAL A 91 -12.56 0.05 -8.59
N LYS A 92 -13.64 0.79 -8.34
CA LYS A 92 -13.82 1.46 -7.06
C LYS A 92 -14.01 0.42 -5.96
N SER A 93 -13.36 0.69 -4.84
CA SER A 93 -13.49 -0.09 -3.62
C SER A 93 -14.87 0.11 -3.00
N GLU A 94 -15.42 -0.95 -2.40
CA GLU A 94 -16.54 -0.82 -1.47
C GLU A 94 -16.08 -0.25 -0.11
N GLU A 95 -14.80 -0.44 0.23
CA GLU A 95 -14.17 0.13 1.40
C GLU A 95 -13.69 1.57 1.14
N THR A 96 -14.00 2.48 2.06
CA THR A 96 -13.60 3.90 2.00
C THR A 96 -12.62 4.27 3.10
N ASP A 97 -12.55 3.46 4.16
CA ASP A 97 -11.58 3.58 5.24
C ASP A 97 -10.28 2.84 4.91
N ALA A 98 -9.26 3.62 4.56
CA ALA A 98 -7.91 3.11 4.33
C ALA A 98 -7.32 2.39 5.55
N ASN A 99 -7.76 2.69 6.78
CA ASN A 99 -7.33 1.96 7.97
C ASN A 99 -7.90 0.54 8.00
N LYS A 100 -9.20 0.38 7.78
CA LYS A 100 -9.83 -0.93 7.67
C LYS A 100 -9.20 -1.77 6.54
N PHE A 101 -9.00 -1.18 5.36
CA PHE A 101 -8.31 -1.87 4.26
C PHE A 101 -6.90 -2.36 4.65
N ARG A 102 -6.08 -1.50 5.27
CA ARG A 102 -4.73 -1.89 5.76
C ARG A 102 -4.78 -2.99 6.81
N ARG A 103 -5.78 -2.97 7.69
CA ARG A 103 -5.98 -3.98 8.73
C ARG A 103 -6.36 -5.33 8.13
N ASP A 104 -7.24 -5.34 7.14
CA ASP A 104 -7.66 -6.56 6.46
C ASP A 104 -6.49 -7.15 5.65
N MET A 105 -5.68 -6.31 5.00
CA MET A 105 -4.44 -6.75 4.35
C MET A 105 -3.41 -7.30 5.35
N LEU A 106 -3.27 -6.71 6.54
CA LEU A 106 -2.40 -7.26 7.58
C LEU A 106 -2.85 -8.67 8.01
N LYS A 107 -4.16 -8.86 8.26
CA LYS A 107 -4.73 -10.16 8.62
C LYS A 107 -4.52 -11.19 7.50
N LEU A 108 -4.73 -10.79 6.23
CA LEU A 108 -4.48 -11.65 5.07
C LEU A 108 -3.02 -12.15 5.03
N PHE A 109 -2.05 -11.27 5.28
CA PHE A 109 -0.63 -11.65 5.29
C PHE A 109 -0.31 -12.58 6.47
N VAL A 110 -0.84 -12.30 7.66
CA VAL A 110 -0.69 -13.15 8.84
C VAL A 110 -1.26 -14.55 8.60
N GLU A 111 -2.46 -14.65 8.02
CA GLU A 111 -3.16 -15.92 7.80
C GLU A 111 -2.48 -16.80 6.76
N ASN A 112 -1.87 -16.20 5.75
CA ASN A 112 -1.14 -16.91 4.71
C ASN A 112 0.35 -17.11 5.04
N GLY A 113 0.82 -16.64 6.20
CA GLY A 113 2.24 -16.70 6.58
C GLY A 113 3.16 -15.95 5.61
N ILE A 114 2.68 -14.86 5.00
CA ILE A 114 3.38 -14.12 3.96
C ILE A 114 4.17 -12.96 4.57
N GLY A 115 5.46 -12.91 4.21
CA GLY A 115 6.38 -11.91 4.71
C GLY A 115 6.80 -12.19 6.15
N ASN A 116 8.07 -12.00 6.47
CA ASN A 116 8.52 -12.09 7.86
C ASN A 116 8.03 -10.84 8.62
N ILE A 117 6.80 -10.91 9.16
CA ILE A 117 6.14 -9.76 9.78
C ILE A 117 6.73 -9.48 11.17
N GLN A 118 7.24 -8.27 11.35
CA GLN A 118 7.75 -7.78 12.62
C GLN A 118 6.87 -6.66 13.14
N PHE A 119 6.42 -6.77 14.39
CA PHE A 119 5.61 -5.76 15.06
C PHE A 119 6.50 -4.83 15.90
N THR A 120 6.25 -3.53 15.81
CA THR A 120 6.86 -2.54 16.70
C THR A 120 6.31 -2.73 18.11
N PRO A 121 7.16 -2.91 19.15
CA PRO A 121 6.69 -2.99 20.52
C PRO A 121 5.93 -1.74 20.93
N GLU A 122 4.84 -1.90 21.68
CA GLU A 122 3.92 -0.81 22.03
C GLU A 122 4.61 0.41 22.65
N PHE A 123 5.55 0.21 23.58
CA PHE A 123 6.28 1.31 24.22
C PHE A 123 7.20 2.10 23.26
N ARG A 124 7.51 1.53 22.07
CA ARG A 124 8.25 2.20 20.99
C ARG A 124 7.34 2.73 19.90
N ASP A 125 6.09 2.29 19.86
CA ASP A 125 5.13 2.70 18.85
C ASP A 125 4.48 4.04 19.22
N ARG A 126 3.86 4.68 18.24
CA ARG A 126 3.07 5.89 18.49
C ARG A 126 1.79 5.50 19.25
N GLN A 127 1.38 6.36 20.17
CA GLN A 127 0.17 6.13 20.95
C GLN A 127 -1.05 5.92 20.02
N GLY A 128 -1.81 4.85 20.29
CA GLY A 128 -2.98 4.47 19.49
C GLY A 128 -2.65 3.85 18.13
N LYS A 129 -1.39 3.59 17.80
CA LYS A 129 -0.99 2.91 16.56
C LYS A 129 -0.52 1.48 16.81
N LEU A 130 -0.63 0.68 15.76
CA LEU A 130 -0.01 -0.63 15.64
C LEU A 130 0.75 -0.68 14.32
N THR A 131 2.08 -0.63 14.44
CA THR A 131 3.00 -0.64 13.31
C THR A 131 3.60 -2.03 13.14
N ALA A 132 3.52 -2.56 11.93
CA ALA A 132 4.18 -3.80 11.53
C ALA A 132 4.91 -3.63 10.20
N THR A 133 5.97 -4.40 10.00
CA THR A 133 6.74 -4.42 8.74
C THR A 133 6.85 -5.85 8.24
N ALA A 134 6.35 -6.11 7.03
CA ALA A 134 6.63 -7.35 6.32
C ALA A 134 7.84 -7.14 5.41
N THR A 135 8.90 -7.90 5.65
CA THR A 135 10.15 -7.78 4.89
C THR A 135 10.24 -8.83 3.78
N PHE A 136 10.64 -8.38 2.60
CA PHE A 136 10.92 -9.22 1.43
C PHE A 136 12.31 -8.92 0.86
N LYS A 137 12.75 -9.74 -0.10
CA LYS A 137 14.05 -9.58 -0.75
C LYS A 137 14.16 -8.24 -1.48
N ASN A 138 13.13 -7.88 -2.23
CA ASN A 138 13.11 -6.70 -3.10
C ASN A 138 12.30 -5.53 -2.54
N GLY A 139 11.88 -5.59 -1.27
CA GLY A 139 11.16 -4.48 -0.66
C GLY A 139 10.62 -4.75 0.73
N VAL A 140 9.81 -3.82 1.21
CA VAL A 140 9.08 -3.91 2.47
C VAL A 140 7.66 -3.40 2.30
N ILE A 141 6.75 -4.00 3.06
CA ILE A 141 5.39 -3.50 3.24
C ILE A 141 5.26 -2.99 4.66
N LEU A 142 4.84 -1.73 4.79
CA LEU A 142 4.56 -1.09 6.07
C LEU A 142 3.05 -1.15 6.35
N PHE A 143 2.70 -1.70 7.50
CA PHE A 143 1.36 -1.64 8.07
C PHE A 143 1.38 -0.67 9.25
N PHE A 144 0.54 0.35 9.23
CA PHE A 144 0.44 1.35 10.30
C PHE A 144 -1.01 1.56 10.72
N VAL A 145 -1.65 0.55 11.27
CA VAL A 145 -3.09 0.59 11.57
C VAL A 145 -3.38 1.30 12.89
N GLU A 146 -4.61 1.81 13.03
CA GLU A 146 -5.13 2.21 14.33
C GLU A 146 -5.20 0.99 15.24
N ARG A 147 -4.75 1.16 16.48
CA ARG A 147 -4.83 0.13 17.51
C ARG A 147 -6.20 0.18 18.17
N ASP A 148 -6.92 -0.93 18.09
CA ASP A 148 -8.17 -1.18 18.79
C ASP A 148 -8.13 -2.56 19.47
N GLU A 149 -9.17 -2.88 20.27
CA GLU A 149 -9.26 -4.18 20.94
C GLU A 149 -9.36 -5.34 19.95
N GLU A 150 -10.01 -5.16 18.81
CA GLU A 150 -10.23 -6.19 17.80
C GLU A 150 -8.90 -6.69 17.23
N ILE A 151 -8.07 -5.78 16.69
CA ILE A 151 -6.79 -6.15 16.09
C ILE A 151 -5.78 -6.61 17.14
N THR A 152 -5.83 -6.01 18.34
CA THR A 152 -4.91 -6.38 19.42
C THR A 152 -5.19 -7.79 19.91
N ASN A 153 -6.46 -8.14 20.14
CA ASN A 153 -6.84 -9.48 20.59
C ASN A 153 -6.52 -10.53 19.50
N TYR A 154 -6.86 -10.24 18.24
CA TYR A 154 -6.51 -11.10 17.11
C TYR A 154 -5.00 -11.43 17.07
N LEU A 155 -4.14 -10.41 17.17
CA LEU A 155 -2.69 -10.62 17.11
C LEU A 155 -2.13 -11.31 18.35
N ARG A 156 -2.71 -11.11 19.54
CA ARG A 156 -2.35 -11.82 20.77
C ARG A 156 -2.72 -13.31 20.70
N GLU A 157 -3.91 -13.64 20.19
CA GLU A 157 -4.35 -15.02 19.98
C GLU A 157 -3.43 -15.77 19.03
N LYS A 158 -2.86 -15.07 18.04
CA LYS A 158 -1.84 -15.60 17.12
C LYS A 158 -0.41 -15.63 17.73
N GLY A 159 -0.22 -15.12 18.94
CA GLY A 159 1.08 -15.04 19.61
C GLY A 159 2.08 -14.07 18.96
N LEU A 160 1.59 -13.10 18.16
CA LEU A 160 2.41 -12.17 17.39
C LEU A 160 2.79 -10.91 18.17
N ILE A 161 1.96 -10.54 19.14
CA ILE A 161 2.19 -9.42 20.07
C ILE A 161 1.85 -9.85 21.50
N ARG A 162 2.28 -9.06 22.48
CA ARG A 162 2.02 -9.28 23.92
C ARG A 162 0.85 -8.45 24.42
#